data_AF-A0A537FR65-F1
#
_entry.id   AF-A0A537FR65-F1
#
_cell.length_a   1.000
_cell.length_b   1.000
_cell.length_c   1.000
_cell.angle_alpha   90.00
_cell.angle_beta   90.00
_cell.angle_gamma   90.00
#
_symmetry.space_group_name_H-M   'P 1'
#
loop_
_entity.id
_entity.type
_entity.pdbx_description
1 polymer ?
#
loop_
_entity_poly.entity_id
_entity_poly.type
_entity_poly.pdbx_seq_one_letter_code
_entity_poly.pdbx_strand_id
1 'polypeptide(L)' 'MTIKSDGWIRRMAAEHRMIEPFEPEQVKELA' A
#
# COMPACT_ATOMS: atom_id res chain seq x y z
N MET A 1 18.41 -4.64 8.78
CA MET A 1 17.44 -4.36 7.70
C MET A 1 16.23 -3.70 8.33
N THR A 2 15.88 -2.48 7.92
CA THR A 2 14.73 -1.74 8.46
C THR A 2 13.48 -2.06 7.66
N ILE A 3 12.46 -2.59 8.34
CA ILE A 3 11.12 -2.76 7.78
C ILE A 3 10.53 -1.36 7.53
N LYS A 4 9.99 -1.12 6.34
CA LYS A 4 9.39 0.16 5.96
C LYS A 4 8.06 0.34 6.71
N SER A 5 7.72 1.57 7.07
CA SER A 5 6.43 1.88 7.69
C SER A 5 5.28 1.78 6.69
N ASP A 6 4.08 1.47 7.19
CA ASP A 6 2.86 1.36 6.36
C ASP A 6 2.57 2.63 5.55
N GLY A 7 2.89 3.80 6.10
CA GLY A 7 2.78 5.09 5.40
C GLY A 7 3.69 5.20 4.18
N TRP A 8 4.90 4.64 4.26
CA TRP A 8 5.82 4.58 3.11
C TRP A 8 5.27 3.64 2.03
N ILE A 9 4.76 2.47 2.41
CA ILE A 9 4.19 1.49 1.48
C ILE A 9 2.98 2.08 0.74
N ARG A 10 2.08 2.75 1.48
CA ARG A 10 0.89 3.42 0.90
C ARG A 10 1.26 4.47 -0.14
N ARG A 11 2.23 5.34 0.15
CA ARG A 11 2.70 6.37 -0.77
C ARG A 11 3.33 5.76 -2.03
N MET A 12 4.16 4.73 -1.87
CA MET A 12 4.82 4.07 -3.00
C MET A 12 3.85 3.32 -3.90
N ALA A 13 2.86 2.62 -3.31
CA ALA A 13 1.81 1.96 -4.08
C ALA A 13 1.01 2.95 -4.93
N ALA A 14 0.67 4.13 -4.37
CA ALA A 14 -0.06 5.18 -5.08
C ALA A 14 0.77 5.90 -6.15
N GLU A 15 2.00 6.32 -5.84
CA GLU A 15 2.84 7.12 -6.74
C GLU A 15 3.49 6.29 -7.86
N HIS A 16 3.89 5.06 -7.56
CA HIS A 16 4.67 4.24 -8.47
C HIS A 16 3.87 3.11 -9.13
N ARG A 17 2.55 3.01 -8.88
CA ARG A 17 1.66 1.94 -9.38
C ARG A 17 2.31 0.56 -9.23
N MET A 18 2.94 0.32 -8.08
CA MET A 18 3.70 -0.92 -7.85
C MET A 18 2.81 -2.16 -7.82
N ILE A 19 1.49 -1.97 -7.74
CA ILE A 19 0.47 -3.03 -7.77
C ILE A 19 -0.64 -2.55 -8.72
N GLU A 20 -0.89 -3.30 -9.80
CA GLU A 20 -1.94 -3.00 -10.78
C GLU A 20 -2.59 -4.32 -11.28
N PRO A 21 -3.93 -4.41 -11.31
CA PRO A 21 -4.90 -3.48 -10.73
C PRO A 21 -4.89 -3.56 -9.20
N PHE A 22 -4.86 -2.41 -8.52
CA PHE A 22 -5.05 -2.33 -7.08
C PHE A 22 -6.40 -1.69 -6.81
N GLU A 23 -7.36 -2.51 -6.37
CA GLU A 23 -8.67 -2.01 -5.95
C GLU A 23 -8.59 -1.60 -4.47
N PRO A 24 -8.92 -0.34 -4.11
CA PRO A 24 -8.83 0.15 -2.73
C PRO A 24 -9.59 -0.71 -1.71
N GLU A 25 -10.62 -1.42 -2.15
CA GLU A 25 -11.47 -2.33 -1.39
C GLU A 25 -10.72 -3.62 -0.96
N GLN A 26 -9.54 -3.89 -1.51
CA GLN A 26 -8.68 -5.01 -1.12
C GLN A 26 -7.89 -4.75 0.17
N VAL A 27 -7.92 -3.53 0.70
CA VAL A 27 -7.32 -3.23 2.00
C VAL A 27 -8.29 -3.67 3.09
N LYS A 28 -7.90 -4.70 3.85
CA LYS A 28 -8.69 -5.15 5.00
C LYS A 28 -8.71 -4.06 6.06
N GLU A 29 -9.86 -3.41 6.23
CA GLU A 29 -10.11 -2.54 7.36
C GLU A 29 -10.21 -3.41 8.63
N LEU A 30 -9.44 -3.04 9.66
CA LEU A 30 -9.61 -3.64 10.98
C LEU A 30 -10.83 -3.01 11.63
N ALA A 31 -11.85 -3.82 11.89
CA ALA A 31 -13.00 -3.47 12.72
C ALA A 31 -12.59 -3.19 14.16
#